data_AF-A0A661IF28-F1
#
_entry.id   AF-A0A661IF28-F1
#
_cell.length_a   1.000
_cell.length_b   1.000
_cell.length_c   1.000
_cell.angle_alpha   90.00
_cell.angle_beta   90.00
_cell.angle_gamma   90.00
#
_symmetry.space_group_name_H-M   'P 1'
#
loop_
_entity.id
_entity.type
_entity.pdbx_description
1 polymer ?
#
loop_
_entity_poly.entity_id
_entity_poly.type
_entity_poly.pdbx_seq_one_letter_code
_entity_poly.pdbx_strand_id
1 'polypeptide(L)'
;MEMSEGARALGPAYKFRGTPFIYNYADGEYYYPGDTLTAKPGDSLMAGATVENTNNTPGTACFGVVWGGYYRCGPKTKHIDAGGWEAMPGCTFNMPSTDEDAVLHCGSY
;
A
#
# COMPACT_ATOMS: atom_id res chain seq x y z
N MET A 1 -14.69 8.01 -19.29
CA MET A 1 -13.23 8.20 -19.28
C MET A 1 -12.93 8.82 -17.92
N GLU A 2 -12.60 8.01 -16.93
CA GLU A 2 -12.23 8.49 -15.59
C GLU A 2 -10.81 8.00 -15.35
N MET A 3 -9.87 8.94 -15.40
CA MET A 3 -8.49 8.70 -15.02
C MET A 3 -8.30 9.16 -13.57
N SER A 4 -7.51 8.37 -12.85
CA SER A 4 -6.50 8.80 -11.88
C SER A 4 -6.97 9.55 -10.63
N GLU A 5 -7.56 8.83 -9.68
CA GLU A 5 -7.17 9.01 -8.28
C GLU A 5 -6.05 8.00 -8.00
N GLY A 6 -4.84 8.49 -7.68
CA GLY A 6 -3.70 7.63 -7.30
C GLY A 6 -4.14 6.61 -6.26
N ALA A 7 -4.15 5.33 -6.67
CA ALA A 7 -5.09 4.38 -6.14
C ALA A 7 -4.89 4.08 -4.64
N ARG A 8 -5.88 4.54 -3.86
CA ARG A 8 -6.17 4.19 -2.46
C ARG A 8 -7.38 3.27 -2.39
N ALA A 9 -7.54 2.39 -3.38
CA ALA A 9 -8.69 1.51 -3.44
C ALA A 9 -8.50 0.42 -2.37
N LEU A 10 -9.21 0.59 -1.25
CA LEU A 10 -9.65 -0.49 -0.37
C LEU A 10 -11.09 -0.85 -0.75
N GLY A 11 -11.51 -2.11 -0.56
CA GLY A 11 -12.93 -2.46 -0.72
C GLY A 11 -13.80 -1.60 0.22
N PRO A 12 -15.12 -1.45 -0.04
CA PRO A 12 -15.98 -0.50 0.70
C PRO A 12 -16.04 -0.74 2.22
N ALA A 13 -15.59 -1.91 2.66
CA ALA A 13 -15.51 -2.36 4.05
C ALA A 13 -14.24 -1.94 4.80
N TYR A 14 -13.24 -1.38 4.11
CA TYR A 14 -11.92 -1.13 4.67
C TYR A 14 -11.42 0.27 4.31
N LYS A 15 -10.67 0.89 5.22
CA LYS A 15 -9.97 2.16 4.95
C LYS A 15 -8.55 2.12 5.53
N PHE A 16 -7.67 2.94 4.98
CA PHE A 16 -6.37 3.15 5.59
C PHE A 16 -6.53 3.99 6.85
N ARG A 17 -5.96 3.50 7.95
CA ARG A 17 -5.90 4.24 9.21
C ARG A 17 -4.59 5.01 9.26
N GLY A 18 -4.66 6.29 8.93
CA GLY A 18 -3.48 7.13 8.69
C GLY A 18 -2.98 7.02 7.24
N THR A 19 -1.89 7.74 6.94
CA THR A 19 -1.30 7.74 5.60
C THR A 19 -0.39 6.52 5.45
N PRO A 20 -0.66 5.61 4.50
CA PRO A 20 0.29 4.56 4.21
C PRO A 20 1.55 5.16 3.57
N PHE A 21 2.68 4.45 3.65
CA PHE A 21 3.99 4.99 3.30
C PHE A 21 4.88 3.98 2.58
N ILE A 22 5.90 4.49 1.90
CA ILE A 22 7.04 3.77 1.36
C ILE A 22 8.29 4.40 1.97
N TYR A 23 9.09 3.60 2.68
CA TYR A 23 10.35 4.01 3.27
C TYR A 23 11.51 3.54 2.39
N ASN A 24 12.44 4.43 2.04
CA ASN A 24 13.66 4.06 1.32
C ASN A 24 14.80 3.86 2.31
N TYR A 25 15.38 2.65 2.33
CA TYR A 25 16.50 2.33 3.22
C TYR A 25 17.81 2.99 2.79
N ALA A 26 17.93 3.44 1.54
CA ALA A 26 19.16 3.99 0.99
C ALA A 26 19.39 5.45 1.44
N ASP A 27 18.34 6.27 1.46
CA ASP A 27 18.39 7.68 1.86
C ASP A 27 17.72 7.96 3.21
N GLY A 28 16.89 7.04 3.71
CA GLY A 28 16.17 7.19 4.97
C GLY A 28 14.90 8.03 4.87
N GLU A 29 14.39 8.26 3.66
CA GLU A 29 13.22 9.11 3.41
C GLU A 29 11.91 8.31 3.39
N TYR A 30 10.82 9.01 3.70
CA TYR A 30 9.45 8.50 3.60
C TYR A 30 8.74 9.15 2.41
N TYR A 31 8.13 8.31 1.58
CA TYR A 31 7.26 8.70 0.48
C TYR A 31 5.83 8.29 0.77
N TYR A 32 4.89 9.12 0.39
CA TYR A 32 3.45 8.88 0.54
C TYR A 32 2.78 8.73 -0.83
N PRO A 33 1.64 8.04 -0.93
CA PRO A 33 0.93 7.92 -2.20
C PRO A 33 0.56 9.28 -2.79
N GLY A 34 1.02 9.54 -4.02
CA GLY A 34 0.89 10.81 -4.73
C GLY A 34 2.16 11.67 -4.69
N ASP A 35 3.14 11.32 -3.86
CA ASP A 35 4.45 11.97 -3.88
C ASP A 35 5.24 11.52 -5.10
N THR A 36 6.08 12.42 -5.63
CA THR A 36 7.11 12.04 -6.59
C THR A 36 8.21 11.27 -5.85
N LEU A 37 8.35 9.98 -6.15
CA LEU A 37 9.43 9.16 -5.62
C LEU A 37 10.77 9.58 -6.24
N THR A 38 11.71 10.00 -5.40
CA THR A 38 13.07 10.40 -5.80
C THR A 38 14.11 9.30 -5.59
N ALA A 39 13.68 8.12 -5.13
CA ALA A 39 14.52 6.95 -4.93
C ALA A 39 15.19 6.53 -6.25
N LYS A 40 16.44 6.07 -6.19
CA LYS A 40 17.17 5.65 -7.38
C LYS A 40 16.75 4.25 -7.82
N PRO A 41 16.80 3.94 -9.13
CA PRO A 41 16.60 2.57 -9.60
C PRO A 41 17.48 1.58 -8.84
N GLY A 42 16.86 0.54 -8.28
CA GLY A 42 17.54 -0.49 -7.48
C GLY A 42 17.59 -0.24 -5.97
N ASP A 43 17.19 0.94 -5.48
CA ASP A 43 17.10 1.21 -4.04
C ASP A 43 16.11 0.26 -3.36
N SER A 44 16.40 -0.16 -2.13
CA SER A 44 15.54 -1.05 -1.35
C SER A 44 14.47 -0.23 -0.62
N LEU A 45 13.21 -0.54 -0.87
CA LEU A 45 12.04 0.16 -0.36
C LEU A 45 11.23 -0.77 0.55
N MET A 46 10.59 -0.22 1.58
CA MET A 46 9.60 -0.89 2.43
C MET A 46 8.27 -0.15 2.38
N ALA A 47 7.20 -0.82 1.95
CA ALA A 47 5.86 -0.29 2.08
C ALA A 47 5.21 -0.73 3.39
N GLY A 48 4.49 0.21 4.02
CA GLY A 48 3.75 -0.01 5.25
C GLY A 48 2.37 0.65 5.22
N ALA A 49 1.41 0.01 5.88
CA ALA A 49 0.07 0.55 6.06
C ALA A 49 -0.60 -0.02 7.32
N THR A 50 -1.50 0.75 7.89
CA THR A 50 -2.49 0.27 8.85
C THR A 50 -3.86 0.28 8.18
N VAL A 51 -4.60 -0.82 8.28
CA VAL A 51 -5.94 -0.94 7.70
C VAL A 51 -6.96 -1.08 8.81
N GLU A 52 -8.08 -0.38 8.68
CA GLU A 52 -9.24 -0.46 9.57
C GLU A 52 -10.39 -1.14 8.82
N ASN A 53 -11.00 -2.12 9.47
CA ASN A 53 -12.25 -2.76 9.04
C ASN A 53 -13.41 -1.90 9.56
N THR A 54 -14.11 -1.21 8.66
CA THR A 54 -15.24 -0.34 9.01
C THR A 54 -16.56 -1.10 9.09
N ASN A 55 -16.57 -2.40 8.81
CA ASN A 55 -17.76 -3.24 8.90
C ASN A 55 -17.94 -3.84 10.29
N ASN A 56 -19.17 -4.31 10.55
CA ASN A 56 -19.54 -5.05 11.75
C ASN A 56 -19.27 -6.56 11.66
N THR A 57 -18.51 -7.00 10.65
CA THR A 57 -18.13 -8.40 10.44
C THR A 57 -16.61 -8.53 10.35
N PRO A 58 -15.99 -9.50 11.04
CA PRO A 58 -14.58 -9.81 10.84
C PRO A 58 -14.31 -10.19 9.38
N GLY A 59 -13.10 -9.92 8.89
CA GLY A 59 -12.73 -10.27 7.53
C GLY A 59 -11.23 -10.16 7.29
N THR A 60 -10.81 -10.52 6.09
CA THR A 60 -9.39 -10.45 5.71
C THR A 60 -9.13 -9.22 4.86
N ALA A 61 -8.35 -8.29 5.40
CA ALA A 61 -7.81 -7.19 4.63
C ALA A 61 -6.59 -7.64 3.84
N CYS A 62 -6.27 -6.93 2.77
CA CYS A 62 -5.00 -7.09 2.08
C CYS A 62 -4.23 -5.77 1.98
N PHE A 63 -2.94 -5.86 1.62
CA PHE A 63 -2.06 -4.74 1.33
C PHE A 63 -1.03 -5.13 0.27
N GLY A 64 -0.81 -4.29 -0.74
CA GLY A 64 0.26 -4.48 -1.70
C GLY A 64 0.61 -3.21 -2.47
N VAL A 65 1.81 -3.19 -3.04
CA VAL A 65 2.31 -2.14 -3.92
C VAL A 65 2.24 -2.64 -5.35
N VAL A 66 1.48 -1.92 -6.17
CA VAL A 66 1.39 -2.10 -7.62
C VAL A 66 2.17 -0.96 -8.26
N TRP A 67 3.04 -1.28 -9.22
CA TRP A 67 3.84 -0.30 -9.95
C TRP A 67 3.85 -0.70 -11.42
N GLY A 68 3.50 0.22 -12.31
CA GLY A 68 3.38 -0.10 -13.74
C GLY A 68 2.33 -1.15 -14.07
N GLY A 69 1.30 -1.29 -13.21
CA GLY A 69 0.27 -2.32 -13.35
C GLY A 69 0.63 -3.70 -12.80
N TYR A 70 1.81 -3.89 -12.20
CA TYR A 70 2.24 -5.16 -11.62
C TYR A 70 2.48 -5.06 -10.12
N TYR A 71 2.10 -6.09 -9.36
CA TYR A 71 2.51 -6.20 -7.96
C TYR A 71 4.03 -6.29 -7.86
N ARG A 72 4.64 -5.27 -7.25
CA ARG A 72 6.04 -5.33 -6.80
C ARG A 72 6.15 -5.93 -5.42
N CYS A 73 5.06 -5.86 -4.67
CA CYS A 73 5.04 -6.24 -3.29
C CYS A 73 3.63 -6.65 -2.86
N GLY A 74 3.48 -7.86 -2.30
CA GLY A 74 2.17 -8.40 -1.95
C GLY A 74 1.42 -9.06 -3.14
N PRO A 75 0.11 -9.28 -3.02
CA PRO A 75 -0.74 -8.90 -1.89
C PRO A 75 -0.36 -9.66 -0.61
N LYS A 76 -0.26 -8.94 0.51
CA LYS A 76 -0.15 -9.47 1.86
C LYS A 76 -1.51 -9.40 2.51
N THR A 77 -1.90 -10.41 3.27
CA THR A 77 -3.24 -10.48 3.88
C THR A 77 -3.13 -10.53 5.39
N LYS A 78 -4.12 -9.97 6.10
CA LYS A 78 -4.25 -10.08 7.54
C LYS A 78 -5.72 -10.07 7.95
N HIS A 79 -6.08 -10.92 8.90
CA HIS A 79 -7.40 -10.90 9.49
C HIS A 79 -7.58 -9.66 10.36
N ILE A 80 -8.74 -9.01 10.26
CA ILE A 80 -9.11 -7.86 11.06
C ILE A 80 -10.53 -8.10 11.60
N ASP A 81 -10.66 -8.06 12.91
CA ASP A 81 -11.95 -8.17 13.60
C ASP A 81 -12.94 -7.09 13.15
N ALA A 82 -14.23 -7.31 13.43
CA ALA A 82 -15.27 -6.31 13.19
C ALA A 82 -14.96 -4.99 13.91
N GLY A 83 -14.95 -3.87 13.18
CA GLY A 83 -14.57 -2.56 13.72
C GLY A 83 -13.09 -2.44 14.13
N GLY A 84 -12.28 -3.48 13.90
CA GLY A 84 -10.89 -3.54 14.29
C GLY A 84 -9.95 -2.84 13.30
N TRP A 85 -8.67 -2.75 13.67
CA TRP A 85 -7.62 -2.26 12.79
C TRP A 85 -6.33 -3.01 13.06
N GLU A 86 -5.52 -3.16 12.02
CA GLU A 86 -4.27 -3.91 12.09
C GLU A 86 -3.17 -3.23 11.27
N ALA A 87 -1.95 -3.27 11.81
CA ALA A 87 -0.77 -3.04 11.00
C ALA A 87 -0.63 -4.19 10.00
N MET A 88 -0.65 -3.86 8.71
CA MET A 88 -0.50 -4.84 7.65
C MET A 88 0.94 -5.35 7.63
N PRO A 89 1.18 -6.61 7.20
CA PRO A 89 2.53 -7.10 7.02
C PRO A 89 3.29 -6.17 6.07
N GLY A 90 4.33 -5.52 6.60
CA GLY A 90 5.22 -4.69 5.80
C GLY A 90 5.84 -5.52 4.68
N CYS A 91 6.22 -4.85 3.61
CA CYS A 91 6.65 -5.55 2.42
C CYS A 91 7.80 -4.78 1.76
N THR A 92 8.88 -5.49 1.40
CA THR A 92 10.07 -4.90 0.79
C THR A 92 10.14 -5.21 -0.70
N PHE A 93 10.62 -4.24 -1.48
CA PHE A 93 10.79 -4.35 -2.93
C PHE A 93 11.88 -3.37 -3.39
N ASN A 94 12.41 -3.56 -4.59
CA ASN A 94 13.39 -2.63 -5.15
C ASN A 94 12.71 -1.59 -6.03
N MET A 95 13.20 -0.35 -5.98
CA MET A 95 12.76 0.74 -6.85
C MET A 95 12.93 0.33 -8.33
N PRO A 96 11.86 0.31 -9.13
CA PRO A 96 11.95 0.03 -10.55
C PRO A 96 12.67 1.18 -11.29
N SER A 97 13.09 0.92 -12.52
CA SER A 97 13.81 1.90 -13.35
C SER A 97 12.92 3.00 -13.95
N THR A 98 11.65 3.11 -13.52
CA THR A 98 10.64 4.00 -14.12
C THR A 98 9.91 4.78 -13.04
N ASP A 99 9.71 6.08 -13.28
CA ASP A 99 9.00 7.03 -12.43
C ASP A 99 7.47 6.86 -12.52
N GLU A 100 6.98 5.64 -12.69
CA GLU A 100 5.52 5.38 -12.67
C GLU A 100 4.98 5.47 -11.25
N ASP A 101 3.70 5.81 -11.11
CA ASP A 101 3.09 5.95 -9.78
C ASP A 101 3.02 4.60 -9.06
N ALA A 102 3.55 4.58 -7.84
CA ALA A 102 3.33 3.50 -6.89
C ALA A 102 1.88 3.55 -6.39
N VAL A 103 1.13 2.49 -6.64
CA VAL A 103 -0.26 2.34 -6.20
C VAL A 103 -0.33 1.38 -5.03
N LEU A 104 -0.99 1.79 -3.94
CA LEU A 104 -1.29 0.89 -2.82
C LEU A 104 -2.69 0.30 -3.00
N HIS A 105 -2.73 -0.95 -3.41
CA HIS A 105 -4.00 -1.62 -3.71
C HIS A 105 -4.45 -2.48 -2.53
N CYS A 106 -5.77 -2.52 -2.23
CA CYS A 106 -6.43 -3.73 -1.75
C CYS A 106 -7.97 -3.79 -1.69
N GLY A 107 -8.52 -4.94 -1.29
CA GLY A 107 -9.95 -5.26 -1.22
C GLY A 107 -10.23 -6.32 -0.15
N SER A 108 -11.51 -6.61 0.10
CA SER A 108 -11.94 -7.70 0.97
C SER A 108 -11.98 -9.02 0.20
N TYR A 109 -11.42 -10.10 0.75
CA TYR A 109 -11.73 -11.47 0.31
C TYR A 109 -12.92 -12.03 1.08
#